data_AF-A0A3D2R7T7-F1
#
_entry.id   AF-A0A3D2R7T7-F1
#
_cell.length_a   1.000
_cell.length_b   1.000
_cell.length_c   1.000
_cell.angle_alpha   90.00
_cell.angle_beta   90.00
_cell.angle_gamma   90.00
#
_symmetry.space_group_name_H-M   'P 1'
#
loop_
_entity.id
_entity.type
_entity.pdbx_description
1 polymer ?
#
loop_
_entity_poly.entity_id
_entity_poly.type
_entity_poly.pdbx_seq_one_letter_code
_entity_poly.pdbx_strand_id
1 'polypeptide(L)'
;LKHKSPELKNPFVIPGIRNVKIESQLNPNYSFENFLEGDSNRLARSAGYAVANKPGGTSFNPLLIFGGVGLGKTHLAHAIGVEIKEKYPEKTVLYISAEKFTQQYIESVKKNNRNDFIHFYQIIDVLIVDDIQLLSGKAGTQDVFFHIFNHLH
;
A
#
# COMPACT_ATOMS: atom_id res chain seq x y z
N LEU A 1 4.14 7.75 -29.17
CA LEU A 1 3.89 6.41 -28.57
C LEU A 1 4.82 6.24 -27.37
N LYS A 2 4.42 6.66 -26.16
CA LYS A 2 5.22 6.48 -24.94
C LYS A 2 4.48 5.50 -24.03
N HIS A 3 4.88 4.23 -24.07
CA HIS A 3 4.61 3.24 -23.02
C HIS A 3 5.95 2.75 -22.48
N LYS A 4 6.34 3.23 -21.31
CA LYS A 4 7.29 2.54 -20.43
C LYS A 4 6.87 2.81 -19.00
N SER A 5 6.13 1.87 -18.42
CA SER A 5 6.04 1.70 -16.98
C SER A 5 6.47 0.28 -16.65
N PRO A 6 7.74 0.09 -16.29
CA PRO A 6 8.03 -0.97 -15.33
C PRO A 6 9.23 -0.61 -14.46
N GLU A 7 9.03 -0.23 -13.19
CA GLU A 7 10.07 -0.51 -12.20
C GLU A 7 9.49 -1.04 -10.88
N LEU A 8 9.56 -2.37 -10.76
CA LEU A 8 9.67 -3.08 -9.49
C LEU A 8 11.07 -3.70 -9.48
N LYS A 9 11.92 -3.28 -8.54
CA LYS A 9 13.22 -3.90 -8.24
C LYS A 9 13.42 -3.87 -6.71
N ASN A 10 13.94 -4.88 -6.03
CA ASN A 10 14.15 -6.32 -6.22
C ASN A 10 14.52 -6.83 -4.80
N PRO A 11 13.97 -7.93 -4.28
CA PRO A 11 14.27 -8.43 -2.94
C PRO A 11 15.68 -9.05 -2.73
N PHE A 12 16.71 -8.58 -3.45
CA PHE A 12 18.10 -9.04 -3.29
C PHE A 12 19.10 -7.88 -3.32
N VAL A 13 19.32 -7.20 -2.20
CA VAL A 13 20.53 -6.37 -2.03
C VAL A 13 21.40 -6.98 -0.93
N ILE A 14 22.43 -7.73 -1.35
CA ILE A 14 23.43 -8.40 -0.51
C ILE A 14 24.68 -7.50 -0.35
N PRO A 15 25.61 -7.85 0.56
CA PRO A 15 26.03 -7.06 1.70
C PRO A 15 26.98 -5.90 1.33
N GLY A 16 26.71 -4.73 1.90
CA GLY A 16 27.48 -3.50 1.68
C GLY A 16 26.56 -2.27 1.56
N ILE A 17 25.63 -2.14 2.51
CA ILE A 17 24.75 -0.98 2.78
C ILE A 17 24.36 -0.19 1.53
N ARG A 18 23.27 -0.59 0.89
CA ARG A 18 22.47 0.35 0.10
C ARG A 18 21.09 0.38 0.72
N ASN A 19 20.72 1.53 1.27
CA ASN A 19 19.35 1.85 1.62
C ASN A 19 18.50 1.66 0.36
N VAL A 20 17.81 0.51 0.26
CA VAL A 20 16.94 0.22 -0.87
C VAL A 20 15.79 1.21 -0.78
N LYS A 21 15.82 2.23 -1.63
CA LYS A 21 14.73 3.21 -1.69
C LYS A 21 13.56 2.54 -2.41
N ILE A 22 12.61 2.02 -1.64
CA ILE A 22 11.36 1.49 -2.16
C ILE A 22 10.53 2.67 -2.65
N GLU A 23 10.17 2.65 -3.93
CA GLU A 23 9.28 3.65 -4.51
C GLU A 23 7.86 3.43 -4.00
N SER A 24 7.22 4.51 -3.56
CA SER A 24 5.92 4.42 -2.89
C SER A 24 4.75 4.11 -3.82
N GLN A 25 4.92 4.27 -5.13
CA GLN A 25 3.86 4.14 -6.15
C GLN A 25 2.64 5.05 -5.89
N LEU A 26 2.84 6.13 -5.13
CA LEU A 26 1.81 7.13 -4.86
C LEU A 26 1.69 8.13 -6.00
N ASN A 27 0.48 8.59 -6.26
CA ASN A 27 0.20 9.71 -7.15
C ASN A 27 0.15 11.01 -6.32
N PRO A 28 1.15 11.91 -6.45
CA PRO A 28 1.20 13.14 -5.65
C PRO A 28 0.04 14.10 -5.90
N ASN A 29 -0.67 13.96 -7.04
CA ASN A 29 -1.85 14.78 -7.33
C ASN A 29 -3.06 14.40 -6.45
N TYR A 30 -3.05 13.19 -5.86
CA TYR A 30 -4.10 12.71 -4.97
C TYR A 30 -3.70 12.99 -3.52
N SER A 31 -3.79 14.26 -3.11
CA SER A 31 -3.53 14.74 -1.74
C SER A 31 -4.84 15.06 -1.00
N PHE A 32 -4.76 15.30 0.32
CA PHE A 32 -5.91 15.76 1.10
C PHE A 32 -6.38 17.15 0.72
N GLU A 33 -5.48 18.00 0.21
CA GLU A 33 -5.82 19.34 -0.30
C GLU A 33 -6.71 19.24 -1.53
N ASN A 34 -6.42 18.29 -2.42
CA ASN A 34 -7.19 18.03 -3.63
C ASN A 34 -8.38 17.08 -3.41
N PHE A 35 -8.59 16.57 -2.19
CA PHE A 35 -9.72 15.72 -1.83
C PHE A 35 -10.80 16.53 -1.11
N LEU A 36 -11.78 17.01 -1.88
CA LEU A 36 -12.86 17.85 -1.39
C LEU A 36 -13.70 17.11 -0.34
N GLU A 37 -13.83 17.73 0.83
CA GLU A 37 -14.69 17.24 1.91
C GLU A 37 -16.16 17.57 1.63
N GLY A 38 -17.03 16.60 1.87
CA GLY A 38 -18.47 16.76 1.95
C GLY A 38 -19.05 15.79 2.95
N ASP A 39 -20.34 15.92 3.28
CA ASP A 39 -20.95 15.11 4.35
C ASP A 39 -20.86 13.60 4.11
N SER A 40 -20.86 13.17 2.85
CA SER A 40 -20.75 11.76 2.47
C SER A 40 -19.36 11.15 2.64
N ASN A 41 -18.29 11.96 2.66
CA ASN A 41 -16.90 11.47 2.75
C ASN A 41 -16.15 11.97 4.00
N ARG A 42 -16.76 12.86 4.80
CA ARG A 42 -16.19 13.50 5.98
C ARG A 42 -15.60 12.49 6.97
N LEU A 43 -16.32 11.41 7.26
CA LEU A 43 -15.87 10.38 8.20
C LEU A 43 -14.61 9.66 7.69
N ALA A 44 -14.65 9.17 6.44
CA ALA A 44 -13.51 8.48 5.83
C ALA A 44 -12.28 9.41 5.72
N ARG A 45 -12.51 10.66 5.31
CA ARG A 45 -11.46 11.69 5.23
C ARG A 45 -10.83 11.96 6.59
N SER A 46 -11.64 12.15 7.63
CA SER A 46 -11.16 12.41 8.99
C SER A 46 -10.39 11.22 9.58
N ALA A 47 -10.89 10.00 9.37
CA ALA A 47 -10.20 8.78 9.79
C ALA A 47 -8.86 8.61 9.05
N GLY A 48 -8.85 8.84 7.73
CA GLY A 48 -7.63 8.85 6.93
C GLY A 48 -6.61 9.88 7.41
N TYR A 49 -7.06 11.10 7.73
CA TYR A 49 -6.19 12.15 8.24
C TYR A 49 -5.61 11.79 9.63
N ALA A 50 -6.41 11.16 10.50
CA ALA A 50 -5.94 10.68 11.80
C ALA A 50 -4.86 9.59 11.65
N VAL A 51 -5.08 8.62 10.75
CA VAL A 51 -4.09 7.58 10.41
C VAL A 51 -2.82 8.20 9.84
N ALA A 52 -2.94 9.17 8.94
CA ALA A 52 -1.78 9.84 8.35
C ALA A 52 -0.94 10.62 9.38
N ASN A 53 -1.58 11.20 10.40
CA ASN A 53 -0.90 11.91 11.49
C ASN A 53 -0.23 10.98 12.52
N LYS A 54 -0.67 9.72 12.64
CA LYS A 54 -0.10 8.74 13.56
C LYS A 54 -0.15 7.33 12.95
N PRO A 55 0.66 7.03 11.92
CA PRO A 55 0.62 5.73 11.24
C PRO A 55 0.90 4.58 12.22
N GLY A 56 -0.01 3.62 12.31
CA GLY A 56 0.06 2.50 13.27
C GLY A 56 -0.21 2.88 14.74
N GLY A 57 -0.28 4.17 15.08
CA GLY A 57 -0.50 4.66 16.45
C GLY A 57 -1.95 4.99 16.79
N THR A 58 -2.88 4.74 15.87
CA THR A 58 -4.33 4.90 16.10
C THR A 58 -4.99 3.53 16.28
N SER A 59 -6.21 3.51 16.81
CA SER A 59 -7.05 2.30 16.81
C SER A 59 -7.51 1.88 15.41
N PHE A 60 -7.21 2.66 14.37
CA PHE A 60 -7.53 2.37 12.97
C PHE A 60 -6.38 1.66 12.26
N ASN A 61 -5.82 0.62 12.88
CA ASN A 61 -4.99 -0.37 12.21
C ASN A 61 -5.76 -1.70 12.17
N PRO A 62 -6.19 -2.20 11.00
CA PRO A 62 -6.17 -1.50 9.71
C PRO A 62 -7.28 -0.45 9.59
N LEU A 63 -7.08 0.49 8.66
CA LEU A 63 -8.15 1.35 8.15
C LEU A 63 -8.74 0.73 6.89
N LEU A 64 -10.02 0.34 6.94
CA LEU A 64 -10.77 -0.17 5.78
C LEU A 64 -11.70 0.91 5.23
N ILE A 65 -11.49 1.30 3.97
CA ILE A 65 -12.36 2.25 3.25
C ILE A 65 -13.17 1.48 2.22
N PHE A 66 -14.51 1.54 2.32
CA PHE A 66 -15.42 0.88 1.39
C PHE A 66 -16.48 1.86 0.87
N GLY A 67 -16.99 1.57 -0.33
CA GLY A 67 -17.96 2.42 -1.02
C GLY A 67 -18.05 2.09 -2.51
N GLY A 68 -19.09 2.61 -3.17
CA GLY A 68 -19.31 2.44 -4.61
C GLY A 68 -18.16 2.93 -5.49
N VAL A 69 -18.24 2.61 -6.78
CA VAL A 69 -17.27 3.08 -7.79
C VAL A 69 -17.34 4.61 -7.90
N GLY A 70 -16.19 5.26 -8.08
CA GLY A 70 -16.13 6.72 -8.27
C GLY A 70 -16.30 7.58 -7.02
N LEU A 71 -16.45 7.00 -5.83
CA LEU A 71 -16.61 7.74 -4.57
C LEU A 71 -15.30 8.21 -3.93
N GLY A 72 -14.18 8.18 -4.68
CA GLY A 72 -12.90 8.72 -4.22
C GLY A 72 -12.07 7.82 -3.30
N LYS A 73 -12.38 6.52 -3.19
CA LYS A 73 -11.60 5.56 -2.38
C LYS A 73 -10.10 5.57 -2.70
N THR A 74 -9.77 5.40 -3.98
CA THR A 74 -8.38 5.43 -4.46
C THR A 74 -7.73 6.77 -4.18
N HIS A 75 -8.41 7.89 -4.44
CA HIS A 75 -7.87 9.23 -4.12
C HIS A 75 -7.54 9.34 -2.63
N LEU A 76 -8.48 8.97 -1.76
CA LEU A 76 -8.25 9.03 -0.31
C LEU A 76 -7.11 8.11 0.14
N ALA A 77 -7.00 6.91 -0.41
CA ALA A 77 -5.89 5.99 -0.11
C ALA A 77 -4.53 6.60 -0.49
N HIS A 78 -4.43 7.22 -1.66
CA HIS A 78 -3.23 7.97 -2.06
C HIS A 78 -2.97 9.17 -1.16
N ALA A 79 -4.01 9.94 -0.81
CA ALA A 79 -3.89 11.12 0.04
C ALA A 79 -3.31 10.80 1.42
N ILE A 80 -3.76 9.68 2.01
CA ILE A 80 -3.18 9.15 3.25
C ILE A 80 -1.69 8.87 3.06
N GLY A 81 -1.31 8.14 2.01
CA GLY A 81 0.08 7.79 1.75
C GLY A 81 0.98 9.00 1.47
N VAL A 82 0.49 9.97 0.70
CA VAL A 82 1.22 11.22 0.37
C VAL A 82 1.48 12.02 1.65
N GLU A 83 0.45 12.25 2.46
CA GLU A 83 0.56 12.96 3.74
C GLU A 83 1.54 12.29 4.70
N ILE A 84 1.51 10.95 4.79
CA ILE A 84 2.47 10.19 5.60
C ILE A 84 3.89 10.41 5.08
N LYS A 85 4.10 10.36 3.77
CA LYS A 85 5.45 10.47 3.20
C LYS A 85 6.03 11.87 3.34
N GLU A 86 5.18 12.89 3.35
CA GLU A 86 5.56 14.28 3.61
C GLU A 86 5.91 14.50 5.09
N LYS A 87 5.13 13.93 6.03
CA LYS A 87 5.35 14.07 7.48
C LYS A 87 6.45 13.17 8.04
N TYR A 88 6.61 11.99 7.46
CA TYR A 88 7.53 10.95 7.88
C TYR A 88 8.38 10.47 6.69
N PRO A 89 9.33 11.30 6.20
CA PRO A 89 10.14 10.98 5.03
C PRO A 89 10.93 9.67 5.15
N GLU A 90 11.25 9.27 6.39
CA GLU A 90 11.95 8.03 6.74
C GLU A 90 11.07 6.78 6.61
N LYS A 91 9.74 6.90 6.73
CA LYS A 91 8.84 5.74 6.62
C LYS A 91 8.77 5.21 5.20
N THR A 92 8.81 3.90 5.07
CA THR A 92 8.62 3.19 3.81
C THR A 92 7.13 2.98 3.58
N VAL A 93 6.54 3.82 2.72
CA VAL A 93 5.13 3.74 2.31
C VAL A 93 5.04 3.05 0.97
N LEU A 94 4.18 2.05 0.81
CA LEU A 94 3.93 1.36 -0.45
C LEU A 94 2.43 1.33 -0.76
N TYR A 95 2.06 1.90 -1.90
CA TYR A 95 0.74 1.72 -2.51
C TYR A 95 0.79 0.60 -3.55
N ILE A 96 -0.20 -0.30 -3.53
CA ILE A 96 -0.31 -1.38 -4.51
C ILE A 96 -1.77 -1.78 -4.74
N SER A 97 -2.13 -2.20 -5.96
CA SER A 97 -3.42 -2.85 -6.19
C SER A 97 -3.38 -4.33 -5.79
N ALA A 98 -4.48 -4.87 -5.30
CA ALA A 98 -4.60 -6.30 -4.98
C ALA A 98 -4.29 -7.20 -6.19
N GLU A 99 -4.60 -6.75 -7.41
CA GLU A 99 -4.22 -7.44 -8.64
C GLU A 99 -2.70 -7.52 -8.80
N LYS A 100 -2.00 -6.39 -8.62
CA LYS A 100 -0.54 -6.36 -8.77
C LYS A 100 0.14 -7.17 -7.67
N PHE A 101 -0.37 -7.11 -6.44
CA PHE A 101 0.08 -7.95 -5.33
C PHE A 101 -0.04 -9.45 -5.69
N THR A 102 -1.20 -9.85 -6.22
CA THR A 102 -1.44 -11.23 -6.68
C THR A 102 -0.43 -11.64 -7.75
N GLN A 103 -0.21 -10.80 -8.76
CA GLN A 103 0.72 -11.09 -9.86
C GLN A 103 2.15 -11.29 -9.33
N GLN A 104 2.62 -10.40 -8.46
CA GLN A 104 3.94 -10.52 -7.83
C GLN A 104 4.07 -11.79 -6.99
N TYR A 105 3.02 -12.16 -6.23
CA TYR A 105 3.02 -13.40 -5.47
C TYR A 105 3.14 -14.63 -6.39
N ILE A 106 2.33 -14.71 -7.44
CA ILE A 106 2.39 -15.81 -8.43
C ILE A 106 3.79 -15.91 -9.05
N GLU A 107 4.39 -14.78 -9.42
CA GLU A 107 5.76 -14.76 -9.94
C GLU A 107 6.79 -15.22 -8.93
N SER A 108 6.66 -14.83 -7.66
CA SER A 108 7.58 -15.24 -6.59
C SER A 108 7.54 -16.75 -6.37
N VAL A 109 6.35 -17.36 -6.39
CA VAL A 109 6.18 -18.82 -6.27
C VAL A 109 6.80 -19.53 -7.48
N LYS A 110 6.55 -19.05 -8.70
CA LYS A 110 7.16 -19.62 -9.92
C LYS A 110 8.69 -19.58 -9.91
N LYS A 111 9.27 -18.55 -9.31
CA LYS A 111 10.73 -18.35 -9.19
C LYS A 111 11.33 -18.96 -7.93
N ASN A 112 10.54 -19.63 -7.09
CA ASN A 112 10.94 -20.17 -5.79
C ASN A 112 11.48 -19.12 -4.78
N ASN A 113 11.01 -17.87 -4.90
CA ASN A 113 11.41 -16.72 -4.08
C ASN A 113 10.26 -16.24 -3.18
N ARG A 114 9.41 -17.15 -2.71
CA ARG A 114 8.24 -16.82 -1.87
C ARG A 114 8.65 -16.14 -0.55
N ASN A 115 9.74 -16.59 0.07
CA ASN A 115 10.21 -16.03 1.33
C ASN A 115 10.70 -14.59 1.15
N ASP A 116 11.41 -14.32 0.05
CA ASP A 116 11.88 -12.98 -0.30
C ASP A 116 10.71 -12.03 -0.56
N PHE A 117 9.63 -12.51 -1.18
CA PHE A 117 8.39 -11.77 -1.33
C PHE A 117 7.79 -11.38 0.03
N ILE A 118 7.66 -12.34 0.95
CA ILE A 118 7.14 -12.07 2.30
C ILE A 118 8.02 -11.05 3.02
N HIS A 119 9.35 -11.25 3.02
CA HIS A 119 10.29 -10.36 3.69
C HIS A 119 10.24 -8.94 3.12
N PHE A 120 10.14 -8.79 1.79
CA PHE A 120 9.98 -7.48 1.15
C PHE A 120 8.76 -6.72 1.66
N TYR A 121 7.62 -7.39 1.87
CA TYR A 121 6.43 -6.72 2.40
C TYR A 121 6.51 -6.47 3.92
N GLN A 122 7.27 -7.28 4.66
CA GLN A 122 7.48 -7.10 6.10
C GLN A 122 8.37 -5.90 6.45
N ILE A 123 9.22 -5.43 5.52
CA ILE A 123 10.04 -4.22 5.72
C ILE A 123 9.28 -2.91 5.41
N ILE A 124 8.01 -2.99 4.98
CA ILE A 124 7.18 -1.83 4.67
C ILE A 124 6.55 -1.29 5.96
N ASP A 125 6.78 0.00 6.28
CA ASP A 125 6.16 0.63 7.44
C ASP A 125 4.67 0.88 7.25
N VAL A 126 4.24 1.23 6.03
CA VAL A 126 2.84 1.51 5.69
C VAL A 126 2.49 0.87 4.36
N LEU A 127 1.64 -0.15 4.41
CA LEU A 127 1.13 -0.86 3.23
C LEU A 127 -0.30 -0.42 2.92
N ILE A 128 -0.51 0.17 1.74
CA ILE A 128 -1.81 0.60 1.24
C ILE A 128 -2.21 -0.31 0.08
N VAL A 129 -3.31 -1.05 0.24
CA VAL A 129 -3.80 -1.99 -0.77
C VAL A 129 -5.13 -1.52 -1.33
N ASP A 130 -5.16 -1.18 -2.63
CA ASP A 130 -6.39 -0.82 -3.32
C ASP A 130 -7.08 -2.06 -3.91
N ASP A 131 -8.40 -1.97 -4.10
CA ASP A 131 -9.25 -3.02 -4.65
C ASP A 131 -9.09 -4.39 -3.97
N ILE A 132 -9.04 -4.41 -2.63
CA ILE A 132 -8.83 -5.61 -1.82
C ILE A 132 -9.80 -6.78 -2.14
N GLN A 133 -10.99 -6.47 -2.63
CA GLN A 133 -11.97 -7.46 -3.09
C GLN A 133 -11.45 -8.40 -4.18
N LEU A 134 -10.44 -7.97 -4.95
CA LEU A 134 -9.82 -8.78 -6.01
C LEU A 134 -8.98 -9.95 -5.48
N LEU A 135 -8.73 -10.01 -4.17
CA LEU A 135 -8.13 -11.18 -3.52
C LEU A 135 -9.13 -12.34 -3.36
N SER A 136 -10.43 -12.08 -3.50
CA SER A 136 -11.47 -13.09 -3.35
C SER A 136 -11.25 -14.26 -4.32
N GLY A 137 -11.41 -15.49 -3.81
CA GLY A 137 -11.20 -16.72 -4.57
C GLY A 137 -9.73 -17.08 -4.84
N LYS A 138 -8.76 -16.30 -4.35
CA LYS A 138 -7.33 -16.54 -4.52
C LYS A 138 -6.67 -17.05 -3.24
N ALA A 139 -7.06 -18.24 -2.78
CA ALA A 139 -6.68 -18.80 -1.47
C ALA A 139 -5.19 -18.61 -1.13
N GLY A 140 -4.26 -19.06 -1.98
CA GLY A 140 -2.83 -18.90 -1.71
C GLY A 140 -2.34 -17.44 -1.62
N THR A 141 -3.01 -16.50 -2.30
CA THR A 141 -2.71 -15.06 -2.19
C THR A 141 -3.31 -14.47 -0.92
N GLN A 142 -4.51 -14.91 -0.52
CA GLN A 142 -5.14 -14.52 0.73
C GLN A 142 -4.30 -14.99 1.93
N ASP A 143 -3.81 -16.23 1.89
CA ASP A 143 -2.96 -16.79 2.95
C ASP A 143 -1.68 -15.97 3.15
N VAL A 144 -0.95 -15.68 2.05
CA VAL A 144 0.28 -14.89 2.15
C VAL A 144 0.00 -13.43 2.56
N PHE A 145 -1.10 -12.85 2.09
CA PHE A 145 -1.53 -11.52 2.52
C PHE A 145 -1.82 -11.50 4.02
N PHE A 146 -2.52 -12.51 4.55
CA PHE A 146 -2.79 -12.64 5.98
C PHE A 146 -1.50 -12.77 6.81
N HIS A 147 -0.52 -13.54 6.33
CA HIS A 147 0.79 -13.64 6.97
C HIS A 147 1.53 -12.29 7.03
N ILE A 148 1.49 -11.50 5.96
CA ILE A 148 2.08 -10.15 5.91
C ILE A 148 1.30 -9.20 6.84
N PHE A 149 -0.03 -9.24 6.77
CA PHE A 149 -0.93 -8.39 7.54
C PHE A 149 -0.70 -8.54 9.06
N ASN A 150 -0.64 -9.78 9.57
CA ASN A 150 -0.39 -10.03 11.00
C ASN A 150 1.00 -9.59 11.47
N HIS A 151 1.97 -9.42 10.56
CA HIS A 151 3.29 -8.92 10.91
C HIS A 151 3.31 -7.40 11.07
N LEU A 152 2.46 -6.69 10.32
CA LEU A 152 2.35 -5.23 10.36
C LEU A 152 1.42 -4.74 11.48
N HIS A 153 0.85 -5.66 12.25
CA HIS A 153 -0.22 -5.40 13.20
C HIS A 153 0.24 -5.34 14.66
#